data_AF-A0A6C2YLI6-F1
#
_entry.id   AF-A0A6C2YLI6-F1
#
_cell.length_a   1.000
_cell.length_b   1.000
_cell.length_c   1.000
_cell.angle_alpha   90.00
_cell.angle_beta   90.00
_cell.angle_gamma   90.00
#
_symmetry.space_group_name_H-M   'P 1'
#
loop_
_entity.id
_entity.type
_entity.pdbx_description
1 polymer ?
#
loop_
_entity_poly.entity_id
_entity_poly.type
_entity_poly.pdbx_seq_one_letter_code
_entity_poly.pdbx_strand_id
1 'polypeptide(L)'
;MSRQPNSQLWRCVRQAQRRLLMQRLLDAGQSAVFCSLMASLAALIALRCFRSIPDSFWWQIPLATTAIVLTTVAVAVIRRRPDSQQAAAALDHRFQLAERVTTAVTLDPSLKTIPAGMALMADAEAKVAPLPIASQFPLRLNWRSLAIPAQVALLIAVAANMPAWAPNQTMAAADPATAPAQPNPPEANNPRTAAIAKKPEPRPEKSELLKKLETDLERQLFEAERQGVSTEQAREKITALDKIQKEMQDFRREQLDKFQTLQQQMQQLDRTGKSDASKDGPAKDARDALARGDAEKAKDEIDRLRKKVKNKELTDKQKDQLAEQLAEMKSDLERLMRESEQEKKLQDAINQAKAEGRDAESLERELQELKDQREGDSQQMQEMSKALEEALEAMKKGDSDEDAAEAAEKLAKLAKQLEQMEGGLKDLEDVEEHLQRLKEARKKLCSQCEGKEGGPRGDRKDFAKGAGVGAGERPDNPNAQSNSEDQRVDGNFDPTGRKRATGSTKGNAFTKRSRHEMAGEIQEAVQEAPEAREVQRLPRAAREMVREYFEKLGNPDGSTPPK
;
A
#
# COMPACT_ATOMS: atom_id res chain seq x y z
N MET A 1 24.65 -51.37 29.22
CA MET A 1 23.36 -50.70 29.45
C MET A 1 22.23 -51.70 29.22
N SER A 2 21.89 -52.49 30.24
CA SER A 2 20.87 -53.52 30.18
C SER A 2 19.48 -52.89 30.16
N ARG A 3 18.76 -53.10 29.05
CA ARG A 3 17.33 -52.76 28.91
C ARG A 3 16.53 -53.64 29.86
N GLN A 4 15.92 -53.09 30.90
CA GLN A 4 14.70 -53.67 31.47
C GLN A 4 13.49 -53.02 30.77
N PRO A 5 12.82 -53.69 29.79
CA PRO A 5 11.89 -52.98 28.92
C PRO A 5 10.44 -52.92 29.41
N ASN A 6 10.02 -53.64 30.46
CA ASN A 6 8.60 -54.05 30.57
C ASN A 6 7.87 -53.87 31.91
N SER A 7 8.38 -53.13 32.91
CA SER A 7 7.53 -52.79 34.06
C SER A 7 6.41 -51.83 33.63
N GLN A 8 5.23 -51.93 34.24
CA GLN A 8 4.07 -51.10 33.90
C GLN A 8 4.38 -49.61 34.16
N LEU A 9 5.18 -49.33 35.19
CA LEU A 9 5.71 -48.00 35.51
C LEU A 9 6.35 -47.30 34.29
N TRP A 10 7.32 -47.93 33.62
CA TRP A 10 8.02 -47.32 32.48
C TRP A 10 7.12 -47.14 31.26
N ARG A 11 6.11 -48.01 31.08
CA ARG A 11 5.11 -47.85 30.02
C ARG A 11 4.27 -46.60 30.27
N CYS A 12 3.82 -46.40 31.51
CA CYS A 12 3.05 -45.22 31.90
C CYS A 12 3.86 -43.92 31.77
N VAL A 13 5.12 -43.92 32.21
CA VAL A 13 6.03 -42.76 32.06
C VAL A 13 6.26 -42.43 30.58
N ARG A 14 6.51 -43.44 29.72
CA ARG A 14 6.65 -43.21 28.27
C ARG A 14 5.36 -42.72 27.62
N GLN A 15 4.21 -43.20 28.07
CA GLN A 15 2.91 -42.75 27.56
C GLN A 15 2.66 -41.27 27.92
N ALA A 16 2.97 -40.87 29.15
CA ALA A 16 2.93 -39.48 29.59
C ALA A 16 3.93 -38.61 28.81
N GLN A 17 5.17 -39.09 28.62
CA GLN A 17 6.21 -38.41 27.85
C GLN A 17 5.80 -38.18 26.39
N ARG A 18 5.20 -39.19 25.73
CA ARG A 18 4.68 -39.07 24.36
C ARG A 18 3.55 -38.05 24.26
N ARG A 19 2.62 -38.04 25.23
CA ARG A 19 1.51 -37.08 25.26
C ARG A 19 1.99 -35.64 25.52
N LEU A 20 2.95 -35.45 26.42
CA LEU A 20 3.59 -34.15 26.64
C LEU A 20 4.33 -33.64 25.41
N LEU A 21 5.03 -34.54 24.69
CA LEU A 21 5.67 -34.19 23.43
C LEU A 21 4.63 -33.82 22.36
N MET A 22 3.54 -34.59 22.24
CA MET A 22 2.45 -34.30 21.31
C MET A 22 1.77 -32.96 21.61
N GLN A 23 1.53 -32.64 22.88
CA GLN A 23 0.99 -31.33 23.27
C GLN A 23 1.95 -30.20 22.88
N ARG A 24 3.25 -30.33 23.18
CA ARG A 24 4.25 -29.33 22.78
C ARG A 24 4.36 -29.17 21.26
N LEU A 25 4.26 -30.27 20.51
CA LEU A 25 4.24 -30.23 19.04
C LEU A 25 2.98 -29.54 18.50
N LEU A 26 1.81 -29.79 19.11
CA LEU A 26 0.57 -29.12 18.74
C LEU A 26 0.64 -27.62 19.05
N ASP A 27 1.10 -27.23 20.25
CA ASP A 27 1.19 -25.83 20.65
C ASP A 27 2.20 -25.04 19.80
N ALA A 28 3.40 -25.61 19.59
CA ALA A 28 4.44 -25.00 18.76
C ALA A 28 4.07 -25.02 17.27
N GLY A 29 3.49 -26.12 16.78
CA GLY A 29 3.05 -26.25 15.40
C GLY A 29 1.93 -25.27 15.05
N GLN A 30 0.94 -25.10 15.93
CA GLN A 30 -0.16 -24.15 15.73
C GLN A 30 0.33 -22.70 15.66
N SER A 31 1.20 -22.30 16.59
CA SER A 31 1.79 -20.96 16.57
C SER A 31 2.68 -20.73 15.35
N ALA A 32 3.45 -21.74 14.94
CA ALA A 32 4.29 -21.69 13.75
C ALA A 32 3.48 -21.56 12.45
N VAL A 33 2.41 -22.34 12.28
CA VAL A 33 1.50 -22.24 11.13
C VAL A 33 0.88 -20.86 11.06
N PHE A 34 0.35 -20.35 12.18
CA PHE A 34 -0.24 -19.02 12.26
C PHE A 34 0.76 -17.92 11.83
N CYS A 35 1.98 -17.93 12.36
CA CYS A 35 3.01 -16.96 12.00
C CYS A 35 3.44 -17.09 10.52
N SER A 36 3.55 -18.32 10.00
CA SER A 36 3.94 -18.55 8.61
C SER A 36 2.87 -18.10 7.60
N LEU A 37 1.59 -18.28 7.91
CA LEU A 37 0.48 -17.78 7.09
C LEU A 37 0.43 -16.25 7.10
N MET A 38 0.63 -15.62 8.26
CA MET A 38 0.73 -14.16 8.37
C MET A 38 1.91 -13.60 7.58
N ALA A 39 3.10 -14.22 7.69
CA ALA A 39 4.27 -13.83 6.93
C ALA A 39 4.06 -14.01 5.42
N SER A 40 3.38 -15.09 5.01
CA SER A 40 3.05 -15.33 3.61
C SER A 40 2.06 -14.31 3.06
N LEU A 41 1.04 -13.93 3.85
CA LEU A 41 0.11 -12.86 3.48
C LEU A 41 0.85 -11.52 3.31
N ALA A 42 1.71 -11.16 4.27
CA ALA A 42 2.53 -9.94 4.19
C ALA A 42 3.47 -9.96 2.97
N ALA A 43 4.07 -11.11 2.66
CA ALA A 43 4.89 -11.29 1.47
C ALA A 43 4.07 -11.13 0.18
N LEU A 44 2.88 -11.71 0.09
CA LEU A 44 2.00 -11.54 -1.08
C LEU A 44 1.58 -10.08 -1.29
N ILE A 45 1.30 -9.35 -0.21
CA ILE A 45 1.01 -7.91 -0.25
C ILE A 45 2.24 -7.11 -0.69
N ALA A 46 3.44 -7.44 -0.19
CA ALA A 46 4.67 -6.79 -0.60
C ALA A 46 5.05 -7.08 -2.06
N LEU A 47 4.84 -8.32 -2.51
CA LEU A 47 5.06 -8.76 -3.90
C LEU A 47 4.05 -8.12 -4.86
N ARG A 48 2.86 -7.71 -4.39
CA ARG A 48 1.91 -6.94 -5.20
C ARG A 48 2.48 -5.60 -5.67
N CYS A 49 3.48 -5.06 -4.98
CA CYS A 49 4.22 -3.87 -5.38
C CYS A 49 5.32 -4.14 -6.43
N PHE A 50 5.77 -5.40 -6.56
CA PHE A 50 6.84 -5.81 -7.47
C PHE A 50 6.30 -6.76 -8.55
N ARG A 51 5.99 -6.22 -9.73
CA ARG A 51 5.24 -6.85 -10.84
C ARG A 51 6.05 -7.87 -11.67
N SER A 52 6.91 -8.68 -11.03
CA SER A 52 7.94 -9.48 -11.71
C SER A 52 7.90 -11.00 -11.48
N ILE A 53 6.85 -11.58 -10.89
CA ILE A 53 6.82 -13.03 -10.58
C ILE A 53 5.82 -13.79 -11.46
N PRO A 54 6.25 -14.85 -12.17
CA PRO A 54 5.37 -15.67 -13.00
C PRO A 54 4.30 -16.43 -12.19
N ASP A 55 3.11 -16.60 -12.79
CA ASP A 55 1.89 -17.09 -12.13
C ASP A 55 2.02 -18.48 -11.48
N SER A 56 2.96 -19.32 -11.95
CA SER A 56 3.19 -20.66 -11.38
C SER A 56 3.80 -20.65 -9.97
N PHE A 57 4.44 -19.56 -9.54
CA PHE A 57 5.13 -19.51 -8.23
C PHE A 57 4.24 -19.05 -7.08
N TRP A 58 3.07 -18.48 -7.36
CA TRP A 58 2.23 -17.83 -6.34
C TRP A 58 1.64 -18.80 -5.31
N TRP A 59 1.31 -20.03 -5.70
CA TRP A 59 0.86 -21.07 -4.78
C TRP A 59 2.02 -21.87 -4.15
N GLN A 60 3.19 -21.88 -4.80
CA GLN A 60 4.38 -22.59 -4.30
C GLN A 60 5.03 -21.86 -3.14
N ILE A 61 5.01 -20.52 -3.13
CA ILE A 61 5.62 -19.70 -2.07
C ILE A 61 4.98 -19.98 -0.69
N PRO A 62 3.66 -19.82 -0.47
CA PRO A 62 3.05 -20.08 0.84
C PRO A 62 3.15 -21.56 1.24
N LEU A 63 3.14 -22.49 0.28
CA LEU A 63 3.30 -23.91 0.56
C LEU A 63 4.73 -24.25 1.00
N ALA A 64 5.74 -23.70 0.34
CA ALA A 64 7.14 -23.92 0.67
C ALA A 64 7.52 -23.29 2.01
N THR A 65 7.07 -22.06 2.28
CA THR A 65 7.36 -21.36 3.56
C THR A 65 6.74 -22.07 4.75
N THR A 66 5.47 -22.47 4.64
CA THR A 66 4.77 -23.23 5.70
C THR A 66 5.44 -24.58 5.96
N ALA A 67 5.84 -25.30 4.91
CA ALA A 67 6.55 -26.58 5.02
C ALA A 67 7.92 -26.45 5.71
N ILE A 68 8.71 -25.43 5.35
CA ILE A 68 10.02 -25.17 5.98
C ILE A 68 9.84 -24.80 7.46
N VAL A 69 8.87 -23.95 7.78
CA VAL A 69 8.61 -23.55 9.17
C VAL A 69 8.12 -24.73 10.02
N LEU A 70 7.23 -25.57 9.48
CA LEU A 70 6.75 -26.76 10.19
C LEU A 70 7.87 -27.78 10.43
N THR A 71 8.71 -28.04 9.43
CA THR A 71 9.82 -28.99 9.56
C THR A 71 10.87 -28.51 10.58
N THR A 72 11.25 -27.23 10.53
CA THR A 72 12.20 -26.64 11.49
C THR A 72 11.67 -26.67 12.92
N VAL A 73 10.39 -26.34 13.15
CA VAL A 73 9.76 -26.40 14.47
C VAL A 73 9.62 -27.84 14.96
N ALA A 74 9.22 -28.77 14.11
CA ALA A 74 9.15 -30.19 14.46
C ALA A 74 10.53 -30.73 14.88
N VAL A 75 11.59 -30.40 14.13
CA VAL A 75 12.96 -30.77 14.48
C VAL A 75 13.40 -30.13 15.81
N ALA A 76 13.13 -28.84 16.02
CA ALA A 76 13.47 -28.15 17.26
C ALA A 76 12.79 -28.76 18.50
N VAL A 77 11.49 -29.09 18.39
CA VAL A 77 10.73 -29.73 19.48
C VAL A 77 11.20 -31.17 19.71
N ILE A 78 11.52 -31.91 18.65
CA ILE A 78 12.08 -33.26 18.74
C ILE A 78 13.48 -33.25 19.40
N ARG A 79 14.31 -32.23 19.14
CA ARG A 79 15.60 -32.08 19.81
C ARG A 79 15.43 -31.70 21.28
N ARG A 80 14.37 -30.97 21.63
CA ARG A 80 14.01 -30.59 23.01
C ARG A 80 12.97 -31.53 23.62
N ARG A 81 13.07 -32.84 23.33
CA ARG A 81 12.18 -33.86 23.91
C ARG A 81 12.23 -33.80 25.44
N PRO A 82 11.08 -33.82 26.13
CA PRO A 82 11.05 -33.85 27.59
C PRO A 82 11.76 -35.11 28.08
N ASP A 83 12.62 -34.97 29.07
CA ASP A 83 13.30 -36.10 29.68
C ASP A 83 12.34 -36.92 30.56
N SER A 84 12.70 -38.17 30.83
CA SER A 84 11.95 -39.12 31.65
C SER A 84 11.66 -38.58 33.06
N GLN A 85 12.59 -37.83 33.65
CA GLN A 85 12.41 -37.20 34.97
C GLN A 85 11.32 -36.11 34.94
N GLN A 86 11.28 -35.29 33.87
CA GLN A 86 10.22 -34.28 33.70
C GLN A 86 8.85 -34.92 33.51
N ALA A 87 8.78 -36.05 32.79
CA ALA A 87 7.54 -36.79 32.60
C ALA A 87 7.05 -37.44 33.91
N ALA A 88 7.97 -37.95 34.74
CA ALA A 88 7.66 -38.51 36.05
C ALA A 88 7.13 -37.44 37.02
N ALA A 89 7.79 -36.28 37.11
CA ALA A 89 7.35 -35.16 37.93
C ALA A 89 5.97 -34.61 37.50
N ALA A 90 5.74 -34.50 36.19
CA ALA A 90 4.44 -34.09 35.66
C ALA A 90 3.33 -35.11 35.95
N LEU A 91 3.66 -36.41 36.00
CA LEU A 91 2.72 -37.46 36.36
C LEU A 91 2.37 -37.40 37.84
N ASP A 92 3.37 -37.26 38.72
CA ASP A 92 3.17 -37.14 40.16
C ASP A 92 2.33 -35.92 40.52
N HIS A 93 2.62 -34.76 39.92
CA HIS A 93 1.88 -33.53 40.18
C HIS A 93 0.40 -33.63 39.72
N ARG A 94 0.13 -34.20 38.54
CA ARG A 94 -1.24 -34.25 37.99
C ARG A 94 -2.12 -35.31 38.63
N PHE A 95 -1.53 -36.40 39.10
CA PHE A 95 -2.25 -37.48 39.80
C PHE A 95 -2.06 -37.44 41.32
N GLN A 96 -1.39 -36.41 41.86
CA GLN A 96 -1.12 -36.21 43.28
C GLN A 96 -0.46 -37.44 43.94
N LEU A 97 0.50 -38.06 43.26
CA LEU A 97 1.17 -39.29 43.70
C LEU A 97 2.32 -39.05 44.70
N ALA A 98 2.50 -37.80 45.17
CA ALA A 98 3.49 -37.43 46.19
C ALA A 98 4.91 -37.91 45.86
N GLU A 99 5.44 -37.53 44.68
CA GLU A 99 6.81 -37.82 44.22
C GLU A 99 7.18 -39.32 44.08
N ARG A 100 6.21 -40.24 44.20
CA ARG A 100 6.47 -41.69 44.17
C ARG A 100 7.07 -42.14 42.83
N VAL A 101 6.54 -41.65 41.71
CA VAL A 101 7.02 -42.04 40.37
C VAL A 101 8.35 -41.37 40.05
N THR A 102 8.53 -40.11 40.46
CA THR A 102 9.78 -39.37 40.32
C THR A 102 10.89 -40.05 41.10
N THR A 103 10.64 -40.40 42.36
CA THR A 103 11.59 -41.13 43.22
C THR A 103 11.93 -42.50 42.63
N ALA A 104 10.95 -43.25 42.14
CA ALA A 104 11.18 -44.56 41.50
C ALA A 104 12.04 -44.47 40.22
N VAL A 105 11.84 -43.40 39.42
CA VAL A 105 12.58 -43.16 38.17
C VAL A 105 14.00 -42.66 38.44
N THR A 106 14.19 -41.76 39.41
CA THR A 106 15.50 -41.16 39.75
C THR A 106 16.37 -42.05 40.64
N LEU A 107 15.79 -43.05 41.32
CA LEU A 107 16.54 -43.97 42.18
C LEU A 107 17.71 -44.63 41.43
N ASP A 108 18.88 -44.64 42.07
CA ASP A 108 20.08 -45.24 41.51
C ASP A 108 19.87 -46.74 41.21
N PRO A 109 20.37 -47.27 40.08
CA PRO A 109 20.23 -48.68 39.72
C PRO A 109 20.71 -49.65 40.80
N SER A 110 21.74 -49.29 41.59
CA SER A 110 22.25 -50.13 42.68
C SER A 110 21.23 -50.29 43.82
N LEU A 111 20.53 -49.20 44.17
CA LEU A 111 19.54 -49.16 45.24
C LEU A 111 18.21 -49.84 44.88
N LYS A 112 17.91 -49.99 43.59
CA LYS A 112 16.70 -50.68 43.09
C LYS A 112 16.66 -52.18 43.44
N THR A 113 17.81 -52.77 43.74
CA THR A 113 17.93 -54.21 44.06
C THR A 113 17.83 -54.52 45.56
N ILE A 114 17.91 -53.50 46.41
CA ILE A 114 17.80 -53.63 47.87
C ILE A 114 16.33 -53.82 48.24
N PRO A 115 15.98 -54.60 49.30
CA PRO A 115 14.58 -54.83 49.70
C PRO A 115 13.73 -53.55 49.82
N ALA A 116 14.29 -52.47 50.37
CA ALA A 116 13.62 -51.18 50.48
C ALA A 116 13.35 -50.53 49.09
N GLY A 117 14.31 -50.63 48.16
CA GLY A 117 14.15 -50.13 46.80
C GLY A 117 13.12 -50.93 45.99
N MET A 118 13.08 -52.26 46.18
CA MET A 118 12.07 -53.11 45.55
C MET A 118 10.66 -52.81 46.08
N ALA A 119 10.51 -52.58 47.39
CA ALA A 119 9.23 -52.19 47.98
C ALA A 119 8.73 -50.85 47.42
N LEU A 120 9.62 -49.87 47.25
CA LEU A 120 9.29 -48.57 46.66
C LEU A 120 8.86 -48.69 45.18
N MET A 121 9.55 -49.52 44.40
CA MET A 121 9.18 -49.79 43.00
C MET A 121 7.83 -50.49 42.89
N ALA A 122 7.54 -51.46 43.77
CA ALA A 122 6.28 -52.17 43.81
C ALA A 122 5.10 -51.27 44.24
N ASP A 123 5.31 -50.39 45.22
CA ASP A 123 4.31 -49.38 45.61
C ASP A 123 4.01 -48.40 44.47
N ALA A 124 5.05 -47.87 43.81
CA ALA A 124 4.88 -46.98 42.67
C ALA A 124 4.15 -47.67 41.50
N GLU A 125 4.46 -48.94 41.22
CA GLU A 125 3.78 -49.71 40.17
C GLU A 125 2.30 -49.99 40.52
N ALA A 126 2.00 -50.35 41.76
CA ALA A 126 0.62 -50.59 42.22
C ALA A 126 -0.24 -49.31 42.14
N LYS A 127 0.34 -48.14 42.43
CA LYS A 127 -0.37 -46.85 42.35
C LYS A 127 -0.56 -46.36 40.92
N VAL A 128 0.33 -46.72 39.99
CA VAL A 128 0.28 -46.28 38.59
C VAL A 128 -0.59 -47.20 37.72
N ALA A 129 -0.72 -48.49 38.06
CA ALA A 129 -1.48 -49.47 37.29
C ALA A 129 -2.96 -49.09 36.98
N PRO A 130 -3.74 -48.52 37.93
CA PRO A 130 -5.14 -48.18 37.66
C PRO A 130 -5.34 -46.79 37.03
N LEU A 131 -4.29 -46.01 36.78
CA LEU A 131 -4.45 -44.59 36.42
C LEU A 131 -4.82 -44.40 34.93
N PRO A 132 -5.91 -43.66 34.63
CA PRO A 132 -6.23 -43.28 33.27
C PRO A 132 -5.34 -42.09 32.82
N ILE A 133 -4.14 -42.37 32.33
CA ILE A 133 -3.17 -41.34 31.87
C ILE A 133 -3.79 -40.39 30.84
N ALA A 134 -4.77 -40.87 30.07
CA ALA A 134 -5.40 -40.08 29.03
C ALA A 134 -6.22 -38.89 29.54
N SER A 135 -6.83 -38.97 30.73
CA SER A 135 -7.73 -37.94 31.24
C SER A 135 -6.99 -36.69 31.72
N GLN A 136 -5.84 -36.88 32.37
CA GLN A 136 -5.03 -35.78 32.92
C GLN A 136 -4.01 -35.21 31.92
N PHE A 137 -3.84 -35.84 30.76
CA PHE A 137 -3.03 -35.35 29.65
C PHE A 137 -3.88 -35.17 28.38
N PRO A 138 -4.84 -34.21 28.39
CA PRO A 138 -5.65 -33.90 27.21
C PRO A 138 -4.80 -33.21 26.14
N LEU A 139 -5.04 -33.57 24.88
CA LEU A 139 -4.51 -32.82 23.75
C LEU A 139 -5.41 -31.60 23.55
N ARG A 140 -4.96 -30.43 24.01
CA ARG A 140 -5.71 -29.19 23.87
C ARG A 140 -5.28 -28.50 22.59
N LEU A 141 -6.24 -28.16 21.73
CA LEU A 141 -6.01 -27.18 20.69
C LEU A 141 -6.19 -25.79 21.31
N ASN A 142 -5.23 -24.90 21.07
CA ASN A 142 -5.36 -23.53 21.53
C ASN A 142 -6.45 -22.82 20.73
N TRP A 143 -7.14 -21.86 21.35
CA TRP A 143 -8.17 -21.05 20.67
C TRP A 143 -7.66 -20.36 19.40
N ARG A 144 -6.36 -20.07 19.33
CA ARG A 144 -5.69 -19.54 18.12
C ARG A 144 -5.85 -20.45 16.89
N SER A 145 -6.08 -21.75 17.07
CA SER A 145 -6.38 -22.68 15.97
C SER A 145 -7.70 -22.36 15.25
N LEU A 146 -8.65 -21.70 15.93
CA LEU A 146 -9.90 -21.25 15.33
C LEU A 146 -9.68 -20.11 14.32
N ALA A 147 -8.58 -19.36 14.44
CA ALA A 147 -8.24 -18.27 13.52
C ALA A 147 -7.56 -18.77 12.22
N ILE A 148 -7.03 -20.00 12.21
CA ILE A 148 -6.37 -20.60 11.04
C ILE A 148 -7.30 -20.68 9.82
N PRO A 149 -8.54 -21.22 9.90
CA PRO A 149 -9.44 -21.26 8.74
C PRO A 149 -9.79 -19.86 8.21
N ALA A 150 -9.94 -18.87 9.09
CA ALA A 150 -10.19 -17.48 8.69
C ALA A 150 -8.99 -16.88 7.92
N GLN A 151 -7.76 -17.17 8.35
CA GLN A 151 -6.55 -16.75 7.65
C GLN A 151 -6.39 -17.44 6.30
N VAL A 152 -6.72 -18.72 6.21
CA VAL A 152 -6.71 -19.47 4.93
C VAL A 152 -7.75 -18.89 3.97
N ALA A 153 -8.96 -18.60 4.46
CA ALA A 153 -10.00 -17.95 3.66
C ALA A 153 -9.57 -16.56 3.18
N LEU A 154 -8.90 -15.77 4.03
CA LEU A 154 -8.34 -14.47 3.64
C LEU A 154 -7.26 -14.60 2.56
N LEU A 155 -6.34 -15.56 2.69
CA LEU A 155 -5.33 -15.84 1.66
C LEU A 155 -5.96 -16.27 0.33
N ILE A 156 -7.01 -17.10 0.36
CA ILE A 156 -7.75 -17.51 -0.83
C ILE A 156 -8.48 -16.31 -1.46
N ALA A 157 -9.11 -15.45 -0.65
CA ALA A 157 -9.81 -14.26 -1.14
C ALA A 157 -8.84 -13.25 -1.79
N VAL A 158 -7.64 -13.08 -1.21
CA VAL A 158 -6.59 -12.25 -1.80
C VAL A 158 -6.06 -12.86 -3.10
N ALA A 159 -5.91 -14.18 -3.16
CA ALA A 159 -5.52 -14.88 -4.39
C ALA A 159 -6.60 -14.83 -5.49
N ALA A 160 -7.88 -14.92 -5.12
CA ALA A 160 -9.01 -14.94 -6.05
C ALA A 160 -9.36 -13.56 -6.65
N ASN A 161 -9.07 -12.46 -5.94
CA ASN A 161 -9.27 -11.09 -6.43
C ASN A 161 -8.10 -10.58 -7.29
N MET A 162 -7.13 -11.44 -7.63
CA MET A 162 -6.15 -11.12 -8.66
C MET A 162 -6.72 -11.49 -10.04
N PRO A 163 -6.57 -10.63 -11.07
CA PRO A 163 -7.02 -10.97 -12.41
C PRO A 163 -6.31 -12.23 -12.88
N ALA A 164 -7.07 -13.31 -13.06
CA ALA A 164 -6.54 -14.56 -13.57
C ALA A 164 -6.05 -14.36 -15.01
N TRP A 165 -4.73 -14.46 -15.22
CA TRP A 165 -4.26 -14.98 -16.49
C TRP A 165 -4.80 -16.41 -16.59
N ALA A 166 -5.55 -16.70 -17.65
CA ALA A 166 -6.08 -18.03 -17.86
C ALA A 166 -4.91 -19.01 -18.06
N PRO A 167 -4.76 -20.05 -17.25
CA PRO A 167 -3.83 -21.11 -17.56
C PRO A 167 -4.37 -21.85 -18.77
N ASN A 168 -3.65 -21.81 -19.89
CA ASN A 168 -3.89 -22.73 -20.99
C ASN A 168 -3.86 -24.14 -20.40
N GLN A 169 -5.00 -24.83 -20.51
CA GLN A 169 -5.16 -26.20 -20.09
C GLN A 169 -4.02 -27.03 -20.71
N THR A 170 -3.17 -27.58 -19.85
CA THR A 170 -2.27 -28.65 -20.20
C THR A 170 -3.13 -29.84 -20.61
N MET A 171 -3.25 -30.03 -21.92
CA MET A 171 -3.69 -31.29 -22.49
C MET A 171 -2.74 -32.39 -22.01
N ALA A 172 -3.30 -33.37 -21.30
CA ALA A 172 -2.65 -34.67 -21.18
C ALA A 172 -2.64 -35.30 -22.57
N ALA A 173 -1.48 -35.28 -23.23
CA ALA A 173 -1.25 -36.07 -24.43
C ALA A 173 -0.81 -37.47 -24.01
N ALA A 174 -1.67 -38.45 -24.26
CA ALA A 174 -1.22 -39.80 -24.59
C ALA A 174 -0.79 -39.76 -26.06
N ASP A 175 0.51 -39.95 -26.31
CA ASP A 175 1.03 -40.35 -27.63
C ASP A 175 0.76 -41.85 -27.83
N PRO A 176 0.63 -42.39 -29.08
CA PRO A 176 1.53 -42.03 -30.17
C PRO A 176 0.98 -42.09 -31.61
N ALA A 177 1.86 -41.63 -32.50
CA ALA A 177 2.16 -42.17 -33.83
C ALA A 177 1.56 -41.47 -35.07
N THR A 178 2.52 -41.07 -35.92
CA THR A 178 2.47 -40.88 -37.38
C THR A 178 2.48 -39.42 -37.87
N ALA A 179 3.71 -38.97 -38.22
CA ALA A 179 4.01 -37.87 -39.13
C ALA A 179 3.51 -38.20 -40.57
N PRO A 180 3.30 -37.26 -41.54
CA PRO A 180 4.28 -36.26 -41.94
C PRO A 180 3.73 -34.90 -42.47
N ALA A 181 4.67 -34.11 -43.00
CA ALA A 181 4.74 -32.69 -43.35
C ALA A 181 3.77 -32.09 -44.40
N GLN A 182 3.50 -30.78 -44.21
CA GLN A 182 3.23 -29.65 -45.14
C GLN A 182 2.05 -29.78 -46.15
N PRO A 183 1.24 -28.71 -46.42
CA PRO A 183 1.72 -27.37 -46.84
C PRO A 183 0.90 -26.15 -46.32
N ASN A 184 1.49 -24.95 -46.36
CA ASN A 184 0.72 -23.67 -46.40
C ASN A 184 0.01 -23.59 -47.78
N PRO A 185 -1.15 -22.94 -48.03
CA PRO A 185 -1.77 -21.72 -47.42
C PRO A 185 -3.33 -21.87 -47.27
N PRO A 186 -4.22 -20.85 -47.13
CA PRO A 186 -4.04 -19.41 -46.94
C PRO A 186 -4.75 -18.82 -45.70
N GLU A 187 -4.34 -17.60 -45.39
CA GLU A 187 -5.07 -16.53 -44.69
C GLU A 187 -6.53 -16.82 -44.33
N ALA A 188 -6.80 -16.95 -43.03
CA ALA A 188 -8.08 -16.62 -42.44
C ALA A 188 -7.84 -15.88 -41.12
N ASN A 189 -7.82 -14.55 -41.26
CA ASN A 189 -7.93 -13.50 -40.27
C ASN A 189 -8.32 -13.93 -38.84
N ASN A 190 -7.34 -13.91 -37.91
CA ASN A 190 -7.63 -13.73 -36.49
C ASN A 190 -7.45 -12.24 -36.14
N PRO A 191 -8.49 -11.56 -35.58
CA PRO A 191 -8.46 -10.14 -35.30
C PRO A 191 -7.73 -9.89 -33.98
N ARG A 192 -6.39 -9.95 -34.00
CA ARG A 192 -5.54 -9.36 -32.95
C ARG A 192 -4.29 -8.74 -33.55
N THR A 193 -4.49 -7.90 -34.54
CA THR A 193 -3.62 -6.75 -34.79
C THR A 193 -4.31 -5.51 -34.21
N ALA A 194 -3.60 -4.79 -33.35
CA ALA A 194 -3.95 -3.47 -32.81
C ALA A 194 -5.28 -3.39 -32.03
N ALA A 195 -5.19 -3.35 -30.69
CA ALA A 195 -6.02 -2.38 -30.00
C ALA A 195 -5.49 -1.02 -30.47
N ILE A 196 -6.09 -0.49 -31.53
CA ILE A 196 -5.98 0.91 -31.88
C ILE A 196 -6.33 1.65 -30.59
N ALA A 197 -5.41 2.42 -30.02
CA ALA A 197 -5.73 3.33 -28.93
C ALA A 197 -6.93 4.16 -29.40
N LYS A 198 -8.11 3.83 -28.86
CA LYS A 198 -9.36 4.42 -29.32
C LYS A 198 -9.28 5.91 -29.02
N LYS A 199 -9.90 6.72 -29.88
CA LYS A 199 -10.13 8.11 -29.53
C LYS A 199 -11.20 8.08 -28.43
N PRO A 200 -11.00 8.76 -27.28
CA PRO A 200 -12.05 8.86 -26.28
C PRO A 200 -13.33 9.37 -26.94
N GLU A 201 -14.49 8.87 -26.49
CA GLU A 201 -15.77 9.25 -27.09
C GLU A 201 -15.94 10.77 -27.02
N PRO A 202 -16.43 11.41 -28.09
CA PRO A 202 -16.63 12.85 -28.10
C PRO A 202 -17.73 13.22 -27.09
N ARG A 203 -17.31 13.77 -25.96
CA ARG A 203 -18.21 14.30 -24.93
C ARG A 203 -18.23 15.83 -24.99
N PRO A 204 -19.41 16.47 -24.91
CA PRO A 204 -19.51 17.94 -24.95
C PRO A 204 -18.95 18.62 -23.69
N GLU A 205 -18.89 17.90 -22.56
CA GLU A 205 -18.62 18.42 -21.22
C GLU A 205 -17.14 18.43 -20.79
N LYS A 206 -16.18 18.21 -21.70
CA LYS A 206 -14.76 18.29 -21.34
C LYS A 206 -14.36 19.71 -20.92
N SER A 207 -13.42 19.83 -19.98
CA SER A 207 -12.83 21.11 -19.58
C SER A 207 -12.17 21.84 -20.78
N GLU A 208 -12.19 23.18 -20.76
CA GLU A 208 -11.61 23.97 -21.86
C GLU A 208 -10.11 23.71 -22.03
N LEU A 209 -9.40 23.46 -20.94
CA LEU A 209 -7.98 23.11 -20.95
C LEU A 209 -7.74 21.75 -21.59
N LEU A 210 -8.53 20.72 -21.25
CA LEU A 210 -8.44 19.42 -21.89
C LEU A 210 -8.77 19.50 -23.39
N LYS A 211 -9.80 20.26 -23.77
CA LYS A 211 -10.15 20.48 -25.20
C LYS A 211 -9.01 21.10 -25.99
N LYS A 212 -8.30 22.08 -25.41
CA LYS A 212 -7.11 22.69 -26.02
C LYS A 212 -5.99 21.66 -26.19
N LEU A 213 -5.67 20.91 -25.13
CA LEU A 213 -4.65 19.86 -25.14
C LEU A 213 -4.98 18.73 -26.12
N GLU A 214 -6.25 18.32 -26.22
CA GLU A 214 -6.72 17.33 -27.19
C GLU A 214 -6.60 17.86 -28.63
N THR A 215 -6.98 19.12 -28.87
CA THR A 215 -6.85 19.75 -30.19
C THR A 215 -5.39 19.88 -30.61
N ASP A 216 -4.52 20.30 -29.69
CA ASP A 216 -3.08 20.41 -29.93
C ASP A 216 -2.45 19.03 -30.16
N LEU A 217 -2.87 18.01 -29.39
CA LEU A 217 -2.49 16.63 -29.60
C LEU A 217 -2.90 16.14 -30.99
N GLU A 218 -4.16 16.32 -31.37
CA GLU A 218 -4.68 15.90 -32.67
C GLU A 218 -3.98 16.60 -33.83
N ARG A 219 -3.70 17.88 -33.69
CA ARG A 219 -2.91 18.64 -34.65
C ARG A 219 -1.51 18.05 -34.81
N GLN A 220 -0.81 17.79 -33.71
CA GLN A 220 0.54 17.20 -33.73
C GLN A 220 0.55 15.77 -34.28
N LEU A 221 -0.46 14.96 -33.95
CA LEU A 221 -0.63 13.61 -34.50
C LEU A 221 -0.90 13.64 -36.01
N PHE A 222 -1.75 14.55 -36.48
CA PHE A 222 -2.02 14.74 -37.90
C PHE A 222 -0.78 15.24 -38.66
N GLU A 223 -0.03 16.17 -38.08
CA GLU A 223 1.25 16.63 -38.62
C GLU A 223 2.30 15.50 -38.62
N ALA A 224 2.28 14.59 -37.64
CA ALA A 224 3.14 13.41 -37.56
C ALA A 224 2.83 12.33 -38.60
N GLU A 225 1.58 12.19 -39.02
CA GLU A 225 1.16 11.20 -40.03
C GLU A 225 1.40 11.65 -41.48
N ARG A 226 1.66 12.95 -41.72
CA ARG A 226 2.04 13.44 -43.06
C ARG A 226 3.39 12.86 -43.48
N GLN A 227 3.37 12.04 -44.54
CA GLN A 227 4.53 11.32 -45.08
C GLN A 227 5.64 12.26 -45.57
N GLY A 228 6.91 11.86 -45.37
CA GLY A 228 8.09 12.59 -45.86
C GLY A 228 8.85 13.40 -44.80
N VAL A 229 8.82 12.97 -43.54
CA VAL A 229 9.46 13.68 -42.42
C VAL A 229 10.96 13.39 -42.42
N SER A 230 11.80 14.43 -42.49
CA SER A 230 13.25 14.27 -42.30
C SER A 230 13.55 13.82 -40.86
N THR A 231 14.72 13.23 -40.61
CA THR A 231 15.14 12.84 -39.24
C THR A 231 15.14 14.01 -38.26
N GLU A 232 15.39 15.23 -38.74
CA GLU A 232 15.29 16.47 -37.94
C GLU A 232 13.85 16.84 -37.61
N GLN A 233 12.95 16.84 -38.61
CA GLN A 233 11.52 17.11 -38.39
C GLN A 233 10.85 16.05 -37.50
N ALA A 234 11.34 14.80 -37.53
CA ALA A 234 10.83 13.75 -36.64
C ALA A 234 11.24 13.99 -35.18
N ARG A 235 12.45 14.53 -34.95
CA ARG A 235 12.90 14.95 -33.60
C ARG A 235 12.08 16.14 -33.09
N GLU A 236 11.84 17.15 -33.93
CA GLU A 236 10.99 18.30 -33.56
C GLU A 236 9.58 17.86 -33.15
N LYS A 237 8.98 16.94 -33.92
CA LYS A 237 7.67 16.36 -33.57
C LYS A 237 7.69 15.57 -32.28
N ILE A 238 8.73 14.79 -32.02
CA ILE A 238 8.88 14.09 -30.74
C ILE A 238 8.98 15.10 -29.59
N THR A 239 9.74 16.19 -29.75
CA THR A 239 9.82 17.25 -28.71
C THR A 239 8.48 17.96 -28.48
N ALA A 240 7.69 18.18 -29.53
CA ALA A 240 6.35 18.74 -29.41
C ALA A 240 5.39 17.78 -28.68
N LEU A 241 5.43 16.48 -29.00
CA LEU A 241 4.67 15.46 -28.28
C LEU A 241 5.11 15.32 -26.82
N ASP A 242 6.40 15.46 -26.52
CA ASP A 242 6.92 15.45 -25.14
C ASP A 242 6.44 16.67 -24.34
N LYS A 243 6.32 17.84 -24.99
CA LYS A 243 5.74 19.03 -24.37
C LYS A 243 4.27 18.80 -24.01
N ILE A 244 3.47 18.29 -24.95
CA ILE A 244 2.06 17.96 -24.70
C ILE A 244 1.94 16.86 -23.64
N GLN A 245 2.82 15.86 -23.65
CA GLN A 245 2.87 14.82 -22.63
C GLN A 245 3.11 15.42 -21.24
N LYS A 246 4.02 16.39 -21.12
CA LYS A 246 4.27 17.10 -19.85
C LYS A 246 3.04 17.90 -19.42
N GLU A 247 2.47 18.71 -20.31
CA GLU A 247 1.26 19.50 -20.01
C GLU A 247 0.07 18.62 -19.61
N MET A 248 -0.13 17.46 -20.26
CA MET A 248 -1.14 16.46 -19.88
C MET A 248 -0.83 15.77 -18.56
N GLN A 249 0.45 15.48 -18.26
CA GLN A 249 0.85 14.90 -16.97
C GLN A 249 0.69 15.89 -15.82
N ASP A 250 1.01 17.16 -16.04
CA ASP A 250 0.87 18.23 -15.07
C ASP A 250 -0.60 18.51 -14.80
N PHE A 251 -1.42 18.63 -15.84
CA PHE A 251 -2.88 18.71 -15.71
C PHE A 251 -3.45 17.52 -14.93
N ARG A 252 -3.02 16.28 -15.24
CA ARG A 252 -3.45 15.07 -14.52
C ARG A 252 -3.07 15.12 -13.04
N ARG A 253 -1.85 15.56 -12.71
CA ARG A 253 -1.38 15.69 -11.33
C ARG A 253 -2.20 16.74 -10.58
N GLU A 254 -2.34 17.93 -11.15
CA GLU A 254 -3.10 19.02 -10.55
C GLU A 254 -4.55 18.61 -10.25
N GLN A 255 -5.23 17.97 -11.20
CA GLN A 255 -6.61 17.50 -11.02
C GLN A 255 -6.71 16.36 -9.98
N LEU A 256 -5.76 15.42 -9.97
CA LEU A 256 -5.73 14.35 -8.96
C LEU A 256 -5.44 14.89 -7.56
N ASP A 257 -4.53 15.84 -7.42
CA ASP A 257 -4.15 16.43 -6.14
C ASP A 257 -5.31 17.25 -5.57
N LYS A 258 -6.02 18.02 -6.41
CA LYS A 258 -7.27 18.72 -6.03
C LYS A 258 -8.32 17.74 -5.54
N PHE A 259 -8.59 16.68 -6.28
CA PHE A 259 -9.58 15.67 -5.90
C PHE A 259 -9.22 14.95 -4.59
N GLN A 260 -7.96 14.54 -4.43
CA GLN A 260 -7.50 13.88 -3.20
C GLN A 260 -7.57 14.81 -2.00
N THR A 261 -7.18 16.07 -2.16
CA THR A 261 -7.24 17.09 -1.11
C THR A 261 -8.68 17.32 -0.68
N LEU A 262 -9.58 17.49 -1.64
CA LEU A 262 -11.02 17.63 -1.41
C LEU A 262 -11.60 16.40 -0.69
N GLN A 263 -11.29 15.19 -1.15
CA GLN A 263 -11.75 13.94 -0.54
C GLN A 263 -11.25 13.81 0.91
N GLN A 264 -9.99 14.14 1.18
CA GLN A 264 -9.43 14.10 2.53
C GLN A 264 -10.11 15.11 3.46
N GLN A 265 -10.33 16.34 2.98
CA GLN A 265 -11.06 17.37 3.71
C GLN A 265 -12.48 16.92 4.06
N MET A 266 -13.22 16.38 3.09
CA MET A 266 -14.58 15.87 3.32
C MET A 266 -14.62 14.69 4.31
N GLN A 267 -13.65 13.76 4.23
CA GLN A 267 -13.55 12.66 5.19
C GLN A 267 -13.22 13.12 6.60
N GLN A 268 -12.41 14.18 6.75
CA GLN A 268 -12.09 14.75 8.06
C GLN A 268 -13.32 15.39 8.70
N LEU A 269 -14.12 16.10 7.91
CA LEU A 269 -15.41 16.63 8.37
C LEU A 269 -16.39 15.52 8.72
N ASP A 270 -16.54 14.47 7.88
CA ASP A 270 -17.44 13.34 8.19
C ASP A 270 -17.04 12.63 9.50
N ARG A 271 -15.73 12.54 9.78
CA ARG A 271 -15.24 11.95 11.04
C ARG A 271 -15.52 12.84 12.25
N THR A 272 -15.46 14.16 12.09
CA THR A 272 -15.60 15.14 13.18
C THR A 272 -17.03 15.65 13.35
N GLY A 273 -17.84 15.59 12.30
CA GLY A 273 -19.21 16.09 12.18
C GLY A 273 -20.26 14.99 12.21
N LYS A 274 -20.00 13.85 12.85
CA LYS A 274 -21.01 12.82 13.13
C LYS A 274 -21.84 13.22 14.35
N SER A 275 -22.73 14.20 14.17
CA SER A 275 -23.84 14.41 15.10
C SER A 275 -24.84 13.24 14.99
N ASP A 276 -25.58 12.97 16.08
CA ASP A 276 -26.57 11.87 16.09
C ASP A 276 -27.72 12.07 15.08
N ALA A 277 -27.97 13.32 14.65
CA ALA A 277 -28.96 13.67 13.63
C ALA A 277 -28.60 13.15 12.21
N SER A 278 -27.33 12.91 11.95
CA SER A 278 -26.86 12.45 10.63
C SER A 278 -26.80 10.93 10.45
N LYS A 279 -27.15 10.17 11.49
CA LYS A 279 -27.09 8.70 11.43
C LYS A 279 -28.20 8.07 10.61
N ASP A 280 -29.41 8.64 10.55
CA ASP A 280 -30.56 8.08 9.82
C ASP A 280 -31.52 9.19 9.31
N GLY A 281 -31.17 9.80 8.17
CA GLY A 281 -32.02 10.80 7.50
C GLY A 281 -31.93 10.71 5.97
N PRO A 282 -32.86 11.35 5.23
CA PRO A 282 -33.03 11.16 3.79
C PRO A 282 -31.81 11.59 2.94
N ALA A 283 -31.00 12.54 3.40
CA ALA A 283 -29.78 12.98 2.70
C ALA A 283 -28.50 12.24 3.09
N LYS A 284 -28.60 11.19 3.92
CA LYS A 284 -27.44 10.42 4.39
C LYS A 284 -26.62 9.84 3.24
N ASP A 285 -27.27 9.17 2.28
CA ASP A 285 -26.57 8.52 1.18
C ASP A 285 -25.86 9.54 0.27
N ALA A 286 -26.46 10.72 0.07
CA ALA A 286 -25.83 11.83 -0.65
C ALA A 286 -24.61 12.38 0.10
N ARG A 287 -24.71 12.57 1.42
CA ARG A 287 -23.58 12.99 2.27
C ARG A 287 -22.46 11.95 2.28
N ASP A 288 -22.78 10.68 2.45
CA ASP A 288 -21.82 9.57 2.46
C ASP A 288 -21.10 9.43 1.11
N ALA A 289 -21.83 9.59 0.00
CA ALA A 289 -21.25 9.58 -1.34
C ALA A 289 -20.30 10.78 -1.54
N LEU A 290 -20.71 11.98 -1.14
CA LEU A 290 -19.87 13.18 -1.20
C LEU A 290 -18.61 13.04 -0.32
N ALA A 291 -18.76 12.51 0.90
CA ALA A 291 -17.64 12.26 1.81
C ALA A 291 -16.65 11.22 1.28
N ARG A 292 -17.12 10.27 0.47
CA ARG A 292 -16.27 9.27 -0.20
C ARG A 292 -15.66 9.78 -1.51
N GLY A 293 -16.05 10.95 -2.00
CA GLY A 293 -15.64 11.47 -3.30
C GLY A 293 -16.34 10.80 -4.48
N ASP A 294 -17.48 10.14 -4.25
CA ASP A 294 -18.27 9.48 -5.28
C ASP A 294 -19.32 10.47 -5.84
N ALA A 295 -18.86 11.37 -6.72
CA ALA A 295 -19.67 12.47 -7.25
C ALA A 295 -20.89 11.98 -8.05
N GLU A 296 -20.75 10.87 -8.79
CA GLU A 296 -21.83 10.25 -9.57
C GLU A 296 -22.96 9.77 -8.65
N LYS A 297 -22.62 9.00 -7.59
CA LYS A 297 -23.64 8.57 -6.61
C LYS A 297 -24.24 9.72 -5.83
N ALA A 298 -23.44 10.73 -5.47
CA ALA A 298 -23.94 11.90 -4.76
C ALA A 298 -24.99 12.64 -5.60
N LYS A 299 -24.71 12.85 -6.90
CA LYS A 299 -25.64 13.44 -7.86
C LYS A 299 -26.94 12.64 -7.95
N ASP A 300 -26.85 11.32 -8.12
CA ASP A 300 -28.02 10.44 -8.23
C ASP A 300 -28.92 10.50 -6.99
N GLU A 301 -28.33 10.49 -5.79
CA GLU A 301 -29.10 10.60 -4.54
C GLU A 301 -29.70 12.00 -4.35
N ILE A 302 -29.00 13.06 -4.76
CA ILE A 302 -29.54 14.42 -4.78
C ILE A 302 -30.70 14.55 -5.76
N ASP A 303 -30.62 13.95 -6.95
CA ASP A 303 -31.72 13.94 -7.91
C ASP A 303 -32.91 13.12 -7.42
N ARG A 304 -32.68 12.04 -6.67
CA ARG A 304 -33.76 11.31 -5.98
C ARG A 304 -34.41 12.16 -4.90
N LEU A 305 -33.62 12.87 -4.11
CA LEU A 305 -34.14 13.79 -3.09
C LEU A 305 -34.94 14.91 -3.72
N ARG A 306 -34.42 15.52 -4.79
CA ARG A 306 -35.12 16.49 -5.61
C ARG A 306 -36.49 15.99 -6.07
N LYS A 307 -36.57 14.76 -6.59
CA LYS A 307 -37.85 14.14 -7.01
C LYS A 307 -38.79 13.94 -5.83
N LYS A 308 -38.29 13.45 -4.68
CA LYS A 308 -39.10 13.26 -3.46
C LYS A 308 -39.63 14.58 -2.89
N VAL A 309 -38.80 15.63 -2.91
CA VAL A 309 -39.18 16.99 -2.52
C VAL A 309 -40.25 17.53 -3.47
N LYS A 310 -40.04 17.42 -4.79
CA LYS A 310 -41.00 17.87 -5.81
C LYS A 310 -42.33 17.13 -5.75
N ASN A 311 -42.32 15.83 -5.46
CA ASN A 311 -43.51 14.99 -5.40
C ASN A 311 -44.20 15.00 -4.02
N LYS A 312 -43.68 15.75 -3.04
CA LYS A 312 -44.18 15.76 -1.65
C LYS A 312 -44.22 14.38 -0.98
N GLU A 313 -43.29 13.49 -1.35
CA GLU A 313 -43.19 12.13 -0.80
C GLU A 313 -42.49 12.08 0.57
N LEU A 314 -42.01 13.22 1.07
CA LEU A 314 -41.36 13.34 2.37
C LEU A 314 -42.39 13.66 3.46
N THR A 315 -42.37 12.87 4.53
CA THR A 315 -43.11 13.20 5.76
C THR A 315 -42.52 14.44 6.45
N ASP A 316 -43.29 15.15 7.27
CA ASP A 316 -42.81 16.37 7.94
C ASP A 316 -41.56 16.12 8.79
N LYS A 317 -41.50 14.97 9.47
CA LYS A 317 -40.30 14.52 10.18
C LYS A 317 -39.08 14.34 9.27
N GLN A 318 -39.28 13.82 8.05
CA GLN A 318 -38.19 13.65 7.08
C GLN A 318 -37.77 14.98 6.45
N LYS A 319 -38.68 15.95 6.31
CA LYS A 319 -38.34 17.31 5.88
C LYS A 319 -37.49 18.02 6.94
N ASP A 320 -37.85 17.91 8.21
CA ASP A 320 -37.07 18.45 9.32
C ASP A 320 -35.67 17.82 9.37
N GLN A 321 -35.58 16.49 9.25
CA GLN A 321 -34.29 15.78 9.18
C GLN A 321 -33.46 16.18 7.94
N LEU A 322 -34.11 16.35 6.78
CA LEU A 322 -33.45 16.80 5.56
C LEU A 322 -32.89 18.21 5.75
N ALA A 323 -33.67 19.12 6.34
CA ALA A 323 -33.24 20.49 6.62
C ALA A 323 -32.08 20.53 7.62
N GLU A 324 -32.09 19.68 8.65
CA GLU A 324 -30.96 19.57 9.58
C GLU A 324 -29.71 19.04 8.88
N GLN A 325 -29.84 18.00 8.06
CA GLN A 325 -28.73 17.41 7.29
C GLN A 325 -28.13 18.38 6.27
N LEU A 326 -28.96 19.13 5.53
CA LEU A 326 -28.46 20.15 4.61
C LEU A 326 -27.79 21.32 5.35
N ALA A 327 -28.29 21.70 6.53
CA ALA A 327 -27.68 22.74 7.35
C ALA A 327 -26.32 22.31 7.90
N GLU A 328 -26.19 21.04 8.29
CA GLU A 328 -24.92 20.46 8.70
C GLU A 328 -23.93 20.39 7.53
N MET A 329 -24.36 19.93 6.35
CA MET A 329 -23.53 19.96 5.13
C MET A 329 -23.07 21.38 4.78
N LYS A 330 -23.95 22.38 4.91
CA LYS A 330 -23.59 23.79 4.71
C LYS A 330 -22.52 24.23 5.70
N SER A 331 -22.70 23.94 6.99
CA SER A 331 -21.75 24.29 8.04
C SER A 331 -20.40 23.60 7.83
N ASP A 332 -20.41 22.34 7.39
CA ASP A 332 -19.19 21.59 7.05
C ASP A 332 -18.45 22.25 5.88
N LEU A 333 -19.16 22.63 4.81
CA LEU A 333 -18.55 23.37 3.69
C LEU A 333 -17.99 24.73 4.11
N GLU A 334 -18.73 25.49 4.93
CA GLU A 334 -18.23 26.75 5.49
C GLU A 334 -17.00 26.54 6.36
N ARG A 335 -16.92 25.43 7.09
CA ARG A 335 -15.76 25.06 7.88
C ARG A 335 -14.55 24.76 7.00
N LEU A 336 -14.69 24.01 5.90
CA LEU A 336 -13.58 23.83 4.93
C LEU A 336 -13.13 25.15 4.31
N MET A 337 -14.07 26.03 3.98
CA MET A 337 -13.75 27.36 3.46
C MET A 337 -13.03 28.24 4.50
N ARG A 338 -13.11 27.95 5.81
CA ARG A 338 -12.47 28.73 6.88
C ARG A 338 -11.23 28.07 7.49
N GLU A 339 -11.16 26.74 7.53
CA GLU A 339 -10.05 25.95 8.08
C GLU A 339 -8.92 25.81 7.06
N SER A 340 -8.16 26.89 6.85
CA SER A 340 -6.83 26.82 6.24
C SER A 340 -5.76 26.85 7.32
N GLU A 341 -5.70 25.78 8.13
CA GLU A 341 -4.58 25.62 9.05
C GLU A 341 -3.23 25.72 8.35
N GLN A 342 -3.15 25.29 7.09
CA GLN A 342 -1.95 25.37 6.26
C GLN A 342 -1.58 26.82 5.91
N GLU A 343 -2.54 27.67 5.55
CA GLU A 343 -2.26 29.11 5.28
C GLU A 343 -1.82 29.83 6.54
N LYS A 344 -2.47 29.55 7.69
CA LYS A 344 -2.07 30.17 8.96
C LYS A 344 -0.66 29.75 9.35
N LYS A 345 -0.34 28.46 9.22
CA LYS A 345 1.01 27.92 9.46
C LYS A 345 2.05 28.54 8.51
N LEU A 346 1.74 28.68 7.22
CA LEU A 346 2.64 29.36 6.27
C LEU A 346 2.78 30.85 6.59
N GLN A 347 1.69 31.54 6.92
CA GLN A 347 1.69 32.95 7.28
C GLN A 347 2.51 33.21 8.54
N ASP A 348 2.40 32.35 9.55
CA ASP A 348 3.20 32.41 10.78
C ASP A 348 4.67 32.12 10.48
N ALA A 349 4.97 31.14 9.62
CA ALA A 349 6.32 30.85 9.16
C ALA A 349 6.95 32.02 8.38
N ILE A 350 6.17 32.72 7.54
CA ILE A 350 6.59 33.94 6.84
C ILE A 350 6.88 35.06 7.83
N ASN A 351 6.01 35.28 8.82
CA ASN A 351 6.20 36.30 9.84
C ASN A 351 7.45 36.03 10.69
N GLN A 352 7.70 34.75 11.03
CA GLN A 352 8.90 34.32 11.73
C GLN A 352 10.16 34.50 10.87
N ALA A 353 10.14 34.10 9.60
CA ALA A 353 11.26 34.28 8.67
C ALA A 353 11.62 35.76 8.50
N LYS A 354 10.61 36.64 8.38
CA LYS A 354 10.79 38.11 8.33
C LYS A 354 11.36 38.68 9.62
N ALA A 355 10.90 38.22 10.78
CA ALA A 355 11.40 38.65 12.08
C ALA A 355 12.87 38.24 12.30
N GLU A 356 13.27 37.11 11.74
CA GLU A 356 14.64 36.58 11.84
C GLU A 356 15.56 37.05 10.69
N GLY A 357 15.08 37.93 9.80
CA GLY A 357 15.87 38.49 8.71
C GLY A 357 16.26 37.48 7.61
N ARG A 358 15.50 36.37 7.49
CA ARG A 358 15.68 35.37 6.43
C ARG A 358 14.90 35.74 5.18
N ASP A 359 15.28 35.17 4.04
CA ASP A 359 14.56 35.32 2.79
C ASP A 359 13.17 34.65 2.89
N ALA A 360 12.12 35.46 2.87
CA ALA A 360 10.72 35.03 2.94
C ALA A 360 10.06 34.96 1.55
N GLU A 361 10.76 35.33 0.48
CA GLU A 361 10.17 35.47 -0.85
C GLU A 361 9.66 34.13 -1.41
N SER A 362 10.37 33.04 -1.14
CA SER A 362 9.95 31.67 -1.52
C SER A 362 8.67 31.25 -0.81
N LEU A 363 8.56 31.50 0.50
CA LEU A 363 7.38 31.19 1.30
C LEU A 363 6.18 32.08 0.92
N GLU A 364 6.43 33.33 0.55
CA GLU A 364 5.39 34.23 0.04
C GLU A 364 4.84 33.78 -1.30
N ARG A 365 5.69 33.28 -2.21
CA ARG A 365 5.24 32.69 -3.48
C ARG A 365 4.42 31.43 -3.25
N GLU A 366 4.84 30.55 -2.35
CA GLU A 366 4.10 29.32 -2.01
C GLU A 366 2.76 29.66 -1.35
N LEU A 367 2.70 30.67 -0.48
CA LEU A 367 1.44 31.17 0.08
C LEU A 367 0.53 31.76 -1.00
N GLN A 368 1.09 32.50 -1.95
CA GLN A 368 0.32 33.08 -3.05
C GLN A 368 -0.24 31.99 -3.97
N GLU A 369 0.57 30.99 -4.33
CA GLU A 369 0.13 29.85 -5.13
C GLU A 369 -0.96 29.04 -4.43
N LEU A 370 -0.82 28.83 -3.12
CA LEU A 370 -1.83 28.16 -2.30
C LEU A 370 -3.13 28.97 -2.20
N LYS A 371 -3.04 30.30 -2.11
CA LYS A 371 -4.20 31.20 -2.18
C LYS A 371 -4.88 31.16 -3.55
N ASP A 372 -4.13 31.25 -4.63
CA ASP A 372 -4.66 31.25 -5.98
C ASP A 372 -5.36 29.90 -6.30
N GLN A 373 -4.77 28.77 -5.88
CA GLN A 373 -5.42 27.45 -5.98
C GLN A 373 -6.70 27.39 -5.16
N ARG A 374 -6.68 27.92 -3.94
CA ARG A 374 -7.83 27.92 -3.05
C ARG A 374 -8.95 28.87 -3.50
N GLU A 375 -8.64 29.99 -4.13
CA GLU A 375 -9.65 30.90 -4.67
C GLU A 375 -10.56 30.16 -5.66
N GLY A 376 -10.00 29.33 -6.53
CA GLY A 376 -10.77 28.47 -7.45
C GLY A 376 -11.66 27.45 -6.73
N ASP A 377 -11.10 26.71 -5.77
CA ASP A 377 -11.84 25.69 -5.02
C ASP A 377 -12.92 26.32 -4.10
N SER A 378 -12.63 27.49 -3.55
CA SER A 378 -13.53 28.26 -2.69
C SER A 378 -14.75 28.77 -3.44
N GLN A 379 -14.61 29.15 -4.71
CA GLN A 379 -15.75 29.59 -5.53
C GLN A 379 -16.74 28.44 -5.73
N GLN A 380 -16.26 27.25 -6.09
CA GLN A 380 -17.11 26.06 -6.25
C GLN A 380 -17.80 25.68 -4.93
N MET A 381 -17.06 25.66 -3.82
CA MET A 381 -17.62 25.38 -2.49
C MET A 381 -18.62 26.45 -2.04
N GLN A 382 -18.38 27.72 -2.37
CA GLN A 382 -19.25 28.83 -2.01
C GLN A 382 -20.56 28.78 -2.78
N GLU A 383 -20.52 28.45 -4.07
CA GLU A 383 -21.74 28.25 -4.85
C GLU A 383 -22.53 27.04 -4.35
N MET A 384 -21.85 25.95 -3.98
CA MET A 384 -22.50 24.76 -3.39
C MET A 384 -23.16 25.10 -2.04
N SER A 385 -22.48 25.87 -1.19
CA SER A 385 -23.02 26.38 0.08
C SER A 385 -24.23 27.29 -0.12
N LYS A 386 -24.19 28.20 -1.12
CA LYS A 386 -25.34 29.03 -1.49
C LYS A 386 -26.52 28.20 -1.98
N ALA A 387 -26.28 27.19 -2.82
CA ALA A 387 -27.34 26.30 -3.30
C ALA A 387 -28.00 25.52 -2.15
N LEU A 388 -27.20 25.08 -1.17
CA LEU A 388 -27.71 24.44 0.05
C LEU A 388 -28.50 25.42 0.92
N GLU A 389 -28.03 26.65 1.09
CA GLU A 389 -28.74 27.70 1.83
C GLU A 389 -30.09 28.04 1.20
N GLU A 390 -30.12 28.25 -0.12
CA GLU A 390 -31.36 28.53 -0.84
C GLU A 390 -32.33 27.33 -0.76
N ALA A 391 -31.82 26.10 -0.83
CA ALA A 391 -32.64 24.89 -0.65
C ALA A 391 -33.21 24.80 0.78
N LEU A 392 -32.42 25.15 1.79
CA LEU A 392 -32.84 25.20 3.19
C LEU A 392 -33.91 26.26 3.44
N GLU A 393 -33.75 27.45 2.86
CA GLU A 393 -34.74 28.51 2.99
C GLU A 393 -36.06 28.16 2.30
N ALA A 394 -36.00 27.59 1.10
CA ALA A 394 -37.19 27.14 0.36
C ALA A 394 -37.95 26.06 1.14
N MET A 395 -37.25 25.12 1.77
CA MET A 395 -37.89 24.10 2.63
C MET A 395 -38.47 24.65 3.94
N LYS A 396 -37.96 25.78 4.46
CA LYS A 396 -38.45 26.42 5.69
C LYS A 396 -39.65 27.36 5.45
N LYS A 397 -39.80 27.92 4.25
CA LYS A 397 -40.82 28.95 3.93
C LYS A 397 -42.24 28.39 3.77
N GLY A 398 -42.42 27.10 3.46
CA GLY A 398 -43.75 26.46 3.50
C GLY A 398 -43.88 25.23 2.62
N ASP A 399 -44.95 24.45 2.84
CA ASP A 399 -45.30 23.22 2.10
C ASP A 399 -46.03 23.46 0.76
N SER A 400 -46.01 24.70 0.28
CA SER A 400 -46.69 25.07 -0.97
C SER A 400 -46.02 24.37 -2.15
N ASP A 401 -46.79 24.10 -3.21
CA ASP A 401 -46.24 23.45 -4.42
C ASP A 401 -45.12 24.29 -5.08
N GLU A 402 -45.17 25.62 -4.91
CA GLU A 402 -44.16 26.56 -5.42
C GLU A 402 -42.84 26.47 -4.63
N ASP A 403 -42.90 26.38 -3.30
CA ASP A 403 -41.74 26.29 -2.41
C ASP A 403 -41.00 24.95 -2.58
N ALA A 404 -41.75 23.85 -2.72
CA ALA A 404 -41.19 22.53 -3.01
C ALA A 404 -40.54 22.45 -4.41
N ALA A 405 -41.12 23.15 -5.40
CA ALA A 405 -40.53 23.26 -6.73
C ALA A 405 -39.24 24.10 -6.71
N GLU A 406 -39.20 25.18 -5.93
CA GLU A 406 -38.01 26.01 -5.76
C GLU A 406 -36.88 25.23 -5.07
N ALA A 407 -37.16 24.54 -3.96
CA ALA A 407 -36.20 23.67 -3.28
C ALA A 407 -35.64 22.59 -4.22
N ALA A 408 -36.50 21.97 -5.03
CA ALA A 408 -36.09 21.00 -6.04
C ALA A 408 -35.23 21.62 -7.16
N GLU A 409 -35.44 22.89 -7.53
CA GLU A 409 -34.57 23.59 -8.48
C GLU A 409 -33.19 23.87 -7.88
N LYS A 410 -33.10 24.28 -6.61
CA LYS A 410 -31.82 24.52 -5.95
C LYS A 410 -31.01 23.23 -5.78
N LEU A 411 -31.67 22.12 -5.43
CA LEU A 411 -31.06 20.79 -5.45
C LEU A 411 -30.60 20.38 -6.86
N ALA A 412 -31.29 20.82 -7.91
CA ALA A 412 -30.83 20.61 -9.29
C ALA A 412 -29.54 21.38 -9.60
N LYS A 413 -29.38 22.60 -9.06
CA LYS A 413 -28.14 23.37 -9.20
C LYS A 413 -26.97 22.66 -8.50
N LEU A 414 -27.23 22.12 -7.31
CA LEU A 414 -26.27 21.27 -6.57
C LEU A 414 -25.86 20.04 -7.39
N ALA A 415 -26.84 19.32 -7.97
CA ALA A 415 -26.58 18.16 -8.83
C ALA A 415 -25.76 18.52 -10.08
N LYS A 416 -26.00 19.71 -10.67
CA LYS A 416 -25.24 20.22 -11.82
C LYS A 416 -23.78 20.54 -11.46
N GLN A 417 -23.52 21.04 -10.25
CA GLN A 417 -22.15 21.27 -9.78
C GLN A 417 -21.39 19.95 -9.54
N LEU A 418 -22.07 18.94 -9.02
CA LEU A 418 -21.50 17.59 -8.90
C LEU A 418 -21.24 16.95 -10.26
N GLU A 419 -22.09 17.20 -11.25
CA GLU A 419 -21.88 16.78 -12.64
C GLU A 419 -20.63 17.43 -13.26
N GLN A 420 -20.37 18.71 -12.98
CA GLN A 420 -19.12 19.37 -13.41
C GLN A 420 -17.87 18.74 -12.77
N MET A 421 -17.97 18.37 -11.49
CA MET A 421 -16.90 17.67 -10.76
C MET A 421 -16.68 16.25 -11.30
N GLU A 422 -17.75 15.53 -11.59
CA GLU A 422 -17.73 14.23 -12.26
C GLU A 422 -17.11 14.34 -13.67
N GLY A 423 -17.42 15.40 -14.41
CA GLY A 423 -16.79 15.75 -15.68
C GLY A 423 -15.27 15.89 -15.55
N GLY A 424 -14.78 16.52 -14.47
CA GLY A 424 -13.34 16.60 -14.17
C GLY A 424 -12.68 15.24 -13.90
N LEU A 425 -13.37 14.32 -13.21
CA LEU A 425 -12.89 12.93 -13.00
C LEU A 425 -12.85 12.13 -14.31
N LYS A 426 -13.86 12.34 -15.15
CA LYS A 426 -13.95 11.79 -16.49
C LYS A 426 -12.88 12.34 -17.42
N ASP A 427 -12.50 13.61 -17.26
CA ASP A 427 -11.39 14.24 -17.96
C ASP A 427 -10.05 13.59 -17.60
N LEU A 428 -9.85 13.16 -16.34
CA LEU A 428 -8.64 12.41 -15.93
C LEU A 428 -8.50 11.08 -16.69
N GLU A 429 -9.61 10.35 -16.85
CA GLU A 429 -9.63 9.09 -17.62
C GLU A 429 -9.29 9.33 -19.10
N ASP A 430 -9.88 10.38 -19.70
CA ASP A 430 -9.56 10.79 -21.08
C ASP A 430 -8.07 11.14 -21.23
N VAL A 431 -7.50 11.87 -20.26
CA VAL A 431 -6.07 12.23 -20.26
C VAL A 431 -5.19 10.98 -20.23
N GLU A 432 -5.56 9.95 -19.47
CA GLU A 432 -4.80 8.68 -19.44
C GLU A 432 -4.85 7.95 -20.79
N GLU A 433 -5.99 7.94 -21.47
CA GLU A 433 -6.12 7.40 -22.82
C GLU A 433 -5.28 8.22 -23.83
N HIS A 434 -5.32 9.56 -23.75
CA HIS A 434 -4.49 10.44 -24.59
C HIS A 434 -2.99 10.24 -24.35
N LEU A 435 -2.56 10.06 -23.10
CA LEU A 435 -1.17 9.73 -22.76
C LEU A 435 -0.73 8.37 -23.34
N GLN A 436 -1.64 7.38 -23.44
CA GLN A 436 -1.35 6.11 -24.12
C GLN A 436 -1.22 6.30 -25.63
N ARG A 437 -2.12 7.08 -26.25
CA ARG A 437 -2.05 7.43 -27.69
C ARG A 437 -0.75 8.16 -28.03
N LEU A 438 -0.33 9.10 -27.18
CA LEU A 438 0.94 9.82 -27.27
C LEU A 438 2.14 8.87 -27.27
N LYS A 439 2.16 7.89 -26.35
CA LYS A 439 3.23 6.88 -26.29
C LYS A 439 3.30 6.04 -27.57
N GLU A 440 2.16 5.65 -28.13
CA GLU A 440 2.11 4.91 -29.39
C GLU A 440 2.59 5.75 -30.58
N ALA A 441 2.17 7.01 -30.67
CA ALA A 441 2.61 7.93 -31.70
C ALA A 441 4.12 8.19 -31.63
N ARG A 442 4.65 8.40 -30.41
CA ARG A 442 6.09 8.51 -30.17
C ARG A 442 6.83 7.25 -30.61
N LYS A 443 6.30 6.06 -30.31
CA LYS A 443 6.90 4.79 -30.75
C LYS A 443 6.94 4.68 -32.28
N LYS A 444 5.88 5.10 -32.98
CA LYS A 444 5.83 5.13 -34.45
C LYS A 444 6.84 6.12 -35.04
N LEU A 445 6.91 7.34 -34.51
CA LEU A 445 7.89 8.35 -34.95
C LEU A 445 9.34 7.93 -34.66
N CYS A 446 9.60 7.34 -33.49
CA CYS A 446 10.93 6.85 -33.13
C CYS A 446 11.39 5.71 -34.07
N SER A 447 10.49 4.81 -34.47
CA SER A 447 10.80 3.77 -35.48
C SER A 447 11.13 4.32 -36.87
N GLN A 448 10.73 5.56 -37.17
CA GLN A 448 11.12 6.26 -38.40
C GLN A 448 12.45 7.02 -38.25
N CYS A 449 12.82 7.41 -37.03
CA CYS A 449 14.12 8.01 -36.71
C CYS A 449 15.29 7.02 -36.81
N GLU A 450 15.04 5.70 -36.71
CA GLU A 450 16.05 4.63 -36.76
C GLU A 450 16.66 4.36 -38.15
N GLY A 451 16.47 5.25 -39.13
CA GLY A 451 17.25 5.23 -40.38
C GLY A 451 17.07 3.95 -41.19
N LYS A 452 16.00 3.88 -41.99
CA LYS A 452 16.05 3.07 -43.22
C LYS A 452 16.95 3.80 -44.23
N GLU A 453 18.27 3.62 -44.09
CA GLU A 453 19.17 3.80 -45.22
C GLU A 453 18.95 2.67 -46.22
N GLY A 454 18.07 2.93 -47.19
CA GLY A 454 18.01 2.19 -48.43
C GLY A 454 19.21 2.54 -49.30
N GLY A 455 20.24 1.68 -49.27
CA GLY A 455 21.33 1.64 -50.24
C GLY A 455 21.51 0.21 -50.77
N PRO A 456 21.93 0.02 -52.05
CA PRO A 456 21.87 -1.28 -52.72
C PRO A 456 22.80 -2.30 -52.04
N ARG A 457 22.31 -3.56 -51.98
CA ARG A 457 23.00 -4.75 -51.46
C ARG A 457 24.49 -4.77 -51.85
N GLY A 458 25.35 -4.53 -50.88
CA GLY A 458 26.79 -4.77 -50.95
C GLY A 458 27.25 -5.45 -49.67
N ASP A 459 27.64 -6.73 -49.79
CA ASP A 459 28.43 -7.53 -48.86
C ASP A 459 28.20 -7.35 -47.35
N ARG A 460 27.12 -7.97 -46.85
CA ARG A 460 27.08 -8.41 -45.45
C ARG A 460 28.07 -9.56 -45.27
N LYS A 461 29.27 -9.27 -44.77
CA LYS A 461 30.12 -10.29 -44.17
C LYS A 461 29.46 -10.83 -42.91
N ASP A 462 29.17 -12.12 -42.96
CA ASP A 462 28.67 -12.95 -41.87
C ASP A 462 29.50 -12.81 -40.59
N PHE A 463 28.90 -12.26 -39.53
CA PHE A 463 29.34 -12.50 -38.16
C PHE A 463 28.16 -12.74 -37.24
N ALA A 464 27.48 -13.87 -37.45
CA ALA A 464 26.61 -14.50 -36.47
C ALA A 464 26.70 -16.03 -36.60
N LYS A 465 27.86 -16.60 -36.28
CA LYS A 465 27.96 -18.05 -36.02
C LYS A 465 27.55 -18.31 -34.57
N GLY A 466 26.27 -18.64 -34.36
CA GLY A 466 25.80 -19.13 -33.07
C GLY A 466 24.29 -19.25 -32.98
N ALA A 467 23.76 -20.43 -33.28
CA ALA A 467 22.45 -20.86 -32.79
C ALA A 467 22.67 -21.48 -31.40
N GLY A 468 22.39 -20.73 -30.33
CA GLY A 468 22.58 -21.24 -28.97
C GLY A 468 22.20 -20.23 -27.90
N VAL A 469 21.49 -20.72 -26.90
CA VAL A 469 20.97 -19.99 -25.73
C VAL A 469 22.10 -19.24 -25.01
N GLY A 470 21.86 -17.96 -24.70
CA GLY A 470 22.87 -17.04 -24.19
C GLY A 470 23.41 -17.43 -22.81
N ALA A 471 24.68 -17.78 -22.76
CA ALA A 471 25.53 -17.73 -21.58
C ALA A 471 26.94 -17.22 -21.99
N GLY A 472 27.47 -16.26 -21.24
CA GLY A 472 28.80 -15.66 -21.44
C GLY A 472 28.79 -14.12 -21.39
N GLU A 473 29.81 -13.53 -20.76
CA GLU A 473 30.07 -12.09 -20.81
C GLU A 473 30.29 -11.67 -22.27
N ARG A 474 29.43 -10.78 -22.76
CA ARG A 474 29.55 -10.18 -24.09
C ARG A 474 30.43 -8.94 -23.98
N PRO A 475 31.32 -8.67 -24.95
CA PRO A 475 32.04 -7.41 -24.98
C PRO A 475 31.05 -6.25 -25.13
N ASP A 476 31.11 -5.31 -24.19
CA ASP A 476 30.30 -4.09 -24.25
C ASP A 476 30.64 -3.31 -25.52
N ASN A 477 29.63 -3.02 -26.34
CA ASN A 477 29.76 -2.15 -27.50
C ASN A 477 29.62 -0.69 -27.03
N PRO A 478 30.68 0.13 -27.07
CA PRO A 478 30.63 1.53 -26.62
C PRO A 478 29.70 2.42 -27.45
N ASN A 479 29.33 1.96 -28.65
CA ASN A 479 28.51 2.70 -29.61
C ASN A 479 27.09 2.13 -29.73
N ALA A 480 26.67 1.24 -28.82
CA ALA A 480 25.29 0.77 -28.80
C ALA A 480 24.36 1.92 -28.39
N GLN A 481 23.47 2.34 -29.31
CA GLN A 481 22.39 3.28 -29.00
C GLN A 481 21.38 2.57 -28.07
N SER A 482 21.52 2.78 -26.76
CA SER A 482 20.53 2.33 -25.78
C SER A 482 19.42 3.37 -25.62
N ASN A 483 18.17 2.93 -25.59
CA ASN A 483 17.01 3.72 -25.15
C ASN A 483 17.08 3.96 -23.63
N SER A 484 17.98 4.83 -23.17
CA SER A 484 18.07 5.27 -21.78
C SER A 484 17.49 6.67 -21.64
N GLU A 485 16.51 6.81 -20.75
CA GLU A 485 15.89 8.08 -20.38
C GLU A 485 16.46 8.51 -19.01
N ASP A 486 17.21 9.61 -18.96
CA ASP A 486 17.70 10.18 -17.71
C ASP A 486 16.59 11.05 -17.10
N GLN A 487 15.85 10.46 -16.16
CA GLN A 487 14.84 11.17 -15.39
C GLN A 487 15.38 11.47 -13.98
N ARG A 488 15.49 12.76 -13.64
CA ARG A 488 15.81 13.19 -12.28
C ARG A 488 14.50 13.56 -11.60
N VAL A 489 14.11 12.76 -10.61
CA VAL A 489 12.90 12.95 -9.81
C VAL A 489 13.35 13.06 -8.36
N ASP A 490 12.91 14.09 -7.66
CA ASP A 490 13.06 14.17 -6.20
C ASP A 490 12.06 13.21 -5.57
N GLY A 491 12.43 11.93 -5.54
CA GLY A 491 11.65 10.86 -4.94
C GLY A 491 12.13 10.56 -3.52
N ASN A 492 11.19 10.19 -2.65
CA ASN A 492 11.52 9.61 -1.34
C ASN A 492 12.44 8.39 -1.52
N PHE A 493 13.37 8.23 -0.57
CA PHE A 493 14.45 7.24 -0.57
C PHE A 493 13.99 5.84 -1.06
N ASP A 494 14.49 5.44 -2.23
CA ASP A 494 14.28 4.11 -2.80
C ASP A 494 15.41 3.17 -2.37
N PRO A 495 15.14 2.12 -1.57
CA PRO A 495 16.15 1.15 -1.15
C PRO A 495 16.73 0.32 -2.31
N THR A 496 16.10 0.34 -3.49
CA THR A 496 16.49 -0.44 -4.67
C THR A 496 17.20 0.36 -5.77
N GLY A 497 17.31 1.68 -5.63
CA GLY A 497 18.05 2.53 -6.57
C GLY A 497 19.55 2.24 -6.59
N ARG A 498 20.19 2.31 -7.77
CA ARG A 498 21.66 2.25 -7.89
C ARG A 498 22.27 3.48 -7.20
N LYS A 499 22.82 3.27 -6.01
CA LYS A 499 23.49 4.31 -5.22
C LYS A 499 24.80 4.68 -5.90
N ARG A 500 24.91 5.92 -6.37
CA ARG A 500 26.22 6.52 -6.68
C ARG A 500 26.86 6.92 -5.37
N ALA A 501 27.97 6.29 -5.01
CA ALA A 501 28.75 6.67 -3.83
C ALA A 501 29.43 8.02 -4.08
N THR A 502 28.79 9.12 -3.67
CA THR A 502 29.42 10.44 -3.58
C THR A 502 30.27 10.49 -2.31
N GLY A 503 31.46 9.89 -2.38
CA GLY A 503 32.49 9.97 -1.34
C GLY A 503 32.36 8.93 -0.23
N SER A 504 33.52 8.45 0.24
CA SER A 504 33.64 7.59 1.41
C SER A 504 34.28 8.40 2.53
N THR A 505 33.56 8.66 3.61
CA THR A 505 34.14 9.18 4.86
C THR A 505 34.40 8.01 5.81
N LYS A 506 35.62 7.92 6.37
CA LYS A 506 35.93 6.94 7.42
C LYS A 506 35.32 7.43 8.73
N GLY A 507 34.18 6.86 9.10
CA GLY A 507 33.53 7.07 10.39
C GLY A 507 32.64 5.87 10.75
N ASN A 508 32.39 5.66 12.03
CA ASN A 508 31.50 4.60 12.49
C ASN A 508 30.14 4.74 11.81
N ALA A 509 29.63 3.66 11.20
CA ALA A 509 28.34 3.66 10.53
C ALA A 509 27.26 4.17 11.49
N PHE A 510 26.44 5.13 11.03
CA PHE A 510 25.35 5.72 11.81
C PHE A 510 24.48 4.61 12.40
N THR A 511 24.59 4.40 13.71
CA THR A 511 23.66 3.53 14.43
C THR A 511 22.35 4.31 14.58
N LYS A 512 21.23 3.69 14.20
CA LYS A 512 19.89 4.28 14.36
C LYS A 512 19.50 4.26 15.83
N ARG A 513 20.17 5.04 16.67
CA ARG A 513 19.76 5.29 18.06
C ARG A 513 18.68 6.36 18.07
N SER A 514 17.68 6.20 18.92
CA SER A 514 16.63 7.21 19.08
C SER A 514 17.20 8.45 19.77
N ARG A 515 16.60 9.63 19.52
CA ARG A 515 17.06 10.90 20.12
C ARG A 515 17.07 10.85 21.66
N HIS A 516 16.18 10.07 22.25
CA HIS A 516 16.11 9.89 23.70
C HIS A 516 17.30 9.09 24.25
N GLU A 517 17.74 8.05 23.53
CA GLU A 517 18.90 7.25 23.91
C GLU A 517 20.22 8.03 23.76
N MET A 518 20.27 9.02 22.87
CA MET A 518 21.43 9.89 22.66
C MET A 518 21.42 11.17 23.51
N ALA A 519 20.39 11.40 24.34
CA ALA A 519 20.26 12.65 25.08
C ALA A 519 21.47 12.94 25.98
N GLY A 520 22.05 11.90 26.62
CA GLY A 520 23.26 12.04 27.43
C GLY A 520 24.50 12.41 26.60
N GLU A 521 24.72 11.73 25.49
CA GLU A 521 25.85 12.00 24.57
C GLU A 521 25.73 13.40 23.92
N ILE A 522 24.50 13.84 23.64
CA ILE A 522 24.20 15.19 23.13
C ILE A 522 24.51 16.25 24.18
N GLN A 523 24.11 16.02 25.44
CA GLN A 523 24.33 16.97 26.52
C GLN A 523 25.81 17.08 26.90
N GLU A 524 26.56 15.98 26.85
CA GLU A 524 28.02 15.95 26.99
C GLU A 524 28.70 16.73 25.86
N ALA A 525 28.31 16.49 24.61
CA ALA A 525 28.85 17.24 23.46
C ALA A 525 28.56 18.74 23.51
N VAL A 526 27.42 19.16 24.06
CA VAL A 526 27.07 20.58 24.28
C VAL A 526 27.95 21.20 25.37
N GLN A 527 28.32 20.45 26.40
CA GLN A 527 29.21 20.92 27.46
C GLN A 527 30.68 21.01 27.02
N GLU A 528 31.14 20.12 26.14
CA GLU A 528 32.51 20.14 25.59
C GLU A 528 32.70 21.13 24.42
N ALA A 529 31.61 21.54 23.77
CA ALA A 529 31.62 22.48 22.64
C ALA A 529 32.39 23.81 22.88
N PRO A 530 32.26 24.51 24.02
CA PRO A 530 33.03 25.73 24.28
C PRO A 530 34.54 25.48 24.34
N GLU A 531 34.97 24.37 24.94
CA GLU A 531 36.40 24.01 25.03
C GLU A 531 36.97 23.60 23.66
N ALA A 532 36.23 22.81 22.88
CA ALA A 532 36.65 22.40 21.53
C ALA A 532 36.78 23.60 20.56
N ARG A 533 35.94 24.63 20.74
CA ARG A 533 35.96 25.87 19.94
C ARG A 533 37.19 26.73 20.20
N GLU A 534 37.77 26.67 21.40
CA GLU A 534 38.99 27.42 21.75
C GLU A 534 40.25 26.75 21.20
N VAL A 535 40.26 25.41 21.12
CA VAL A 535 41.39 24.63 20.60
C VAL A 535 41.49 24.71 19.06
N GLN A 536 40.38 24.72 18.33
CA GLN A 536 40.39 24.86 16.87
C GLN A 536 40.25 26.32 16.41
N ARG A 537 41.28 26.82 15.69
CA ARG A 537 41.24 28.12 15.03
C ARG A 537 40.28 28.11 13.83
N LEU A 538 38.98 28.26 14.11
CA LEU A 538 37.94 28.41 13.11
C LEU A 538 37.88 29.85 12.56
N PRO A 539 37.68 30.04 11.23
CA PRO A 539 37.36 31.34 10.65
C PRO A 539 36.09 31.94 11.28
N ARG A 540 35.99 33.27 11.33
CA ARG A 540 34.91 33.98 12.07
C ARG A 540 33.50 33.57 11.62
N ALA A 541 33.27 33.40 10.32
CA ALA A 541 31.98 32.94 9.77
C ALA A 541 31.64 31.48 10.17
N ALA A 542 32.64 30.60 10.26
CA ALA A 542 32.43 29.22 10.67
C ALA A 542 32.17 29.09 12.18
N ARG A 543 32.72 30.02 13.00
CA ARG A 543 32.48 30.03 14.45
C ARG A 543 31.01 30.27 14.80
N GLU A 544 30.32 31.13 14.04
CA GLU A 544 28.92 31.46 14.29
C GLU A 544 28.01 30.28 13.91
N MET A 545 28.25 29.64 12.76
CA MET A 545 27.51 28.44 12.35
C MET A 545 27.71 27.27 13.31
N VAL A 546 28.94 27.04 13.76
CA VAL A 546 29.24 25.96 14.72
C VAL A 546 28.57 26.23 16.07
N ARG A 547 28.56 27.50 16.52
CA ARG A 547 27.86 27.91 17.75
C ARG A 547 26.35 27.67 17.63
N GLU A 548 25.74 28.12 16.54
CA GLU A 548 24.31 27.95 16.29
C GLU A 548 23.90 26.47 16.22
N TYR A 549 24.76 25.63 15.64
CA TYR A 549 24.55 24.18 15.58
C TYR A 549 24.49 23.53 16.97
N PHE A 550 25.44 23.84 17.86
CA PHE A 550 25.46 23.28 19.22
C PHE A 550 24.37 23.89 20.12
N GLU A 551 24.01 25.15 19.95
CA GLU A 551 22.89 25.79 20.67
C GLU A 551 21.54 25.15 20.27
N LYS A 552 21.32 24.84 18.99
CA LYS A 552 20.13 24.11 18.50
C LYS A 552 20.10 22.65 18.97
N LEU A 553 21.26 22.00 19.08
CA LEU A 553 21.37 20.63 19.58
C LEU A 553 21.05 20.51 21.07
N GLY A 554 21.44 21.51 21.87
CA GLY A 554 21.13 21.55 23.31
C GLY A 554 19.69 21.97 23.63
N ASN A 555 18.96 22.54 22.67
CA ASN A 555 17.66 23.15 22.93
C ASN A 555 16.66 22.95 21.77
N PRO A 556 16.18 21.72 21.54
CA PRO A 556 15.36 21.36 20.39
C PRO A 556 13.95 21.97 20.39
N ASP A 557 13.48 22.48 21.53
CA ASP A 557 12.14 23.05 21.69
C ASP A 557 12.12 24.60 21.64
N GLY A 558 13.25 25.25 21.35
CA GLY A 558 13.32 26.69 21.11
C GLY A 558 13.21 27.59 22.35
N SER A 559 13.22 27.03 23.57
CA SER A 559 13.19 27.84 24.81
C SER A 559 14.58 28.41 25.11
N THR A 560 14.85 29.67 24.77
CA THR A 560 16.11 30.35 25.12
C THR A 560 16.45 30.21 26.61
N PRO A 561 17.67 29.79 27.00
CA PRO A 561 18.07 29.78 28.40
C PRO A 561 18.18 31.22 28.92
N PRO A 562 17.84 31.49 30.20
CA PRO A 562 18.08 32.79 30.80
C PRO A 562 19.59 33.07 30.85
N LYS A 563 19.95 34.33 30.56
CA LYS A 563 21.33 34.83 30.58
C LYS A 563 22.01 34.67 31.93
#